data_AF-A0A7S3WTB1-F1
#
_entry.id   AF-A0A7S3WTB1-F1
#
_cell.length_a   1.000
_cell.length_b   1.000
_cell.length_c   1.000
_cell.angle_alpha   90.00
_cell.angle_beta   90.00
_cell.angle_gamma   90.00
#
_symmetry.space_group_name_H-M   'P 1'
#
loop_
_entity.id
_entity.type
_entity.pdbx_description
1 polymer ?
#
loop_
_entity_poly.entity_id
_entity_poly.type
_entity_poly.pdbx_seq_one_letter_code
_entity_poly.pdbx_strand_id
1 'polypeptide(L)'
;QIGRKALTMLEVLPNLSVWELLTRDWDGADVNQIGRQPPLSPDKSRTHFPRLREATRVRYDRMLFFDDCNWGNHCAAVEAACKEPDTGRGVVTMRTPLGLGVTEFLAGIDAYATANKHVLL
;
A
#
# COMPACT_ATOMS: atom_id res chain seq x y z
N GLN A 1 10.32 13.41 15.22
CA GLN A 1 11.71 13.13 15.67
C GLN A 1 11.80 12.05 16.75
N ILE A 2 10.82 11.94 17.66
CA ILE A 2 10.83 10.93 18.76
C ILE A 2 10.92 9.48 18.23
N GLY A 3 10.06 9.10 17.27
CA GLY A 3 10.06 7.74 16.71
C GLY A 3 11.40 7.33 16.09
N ARG A 4 12.04 8.24 15.32
CA ARG A 4 13.38 7.99 14.76
C ARG A 4 14.42 7.74 15.86
N LYS A 5 14.47 8.61 16.88
CA LYS A 5 15.40 8.41 18.01
C LYS A 5 15.15 7.10 18.75
N ALA A 6 13.89 6.75 19.00
CA ALA A 6 13.53 5.50 19.66
C ALA A 6 13.99 4.27 18.86
N LEU A 7 13.75 4.26 17.54
CA LEU A 7 14.16 3.16 16.67
C LEU A 7 15.67 3.06 16.47
N THR A 8 16.41 4.18 16.55
CA THR A 8 17.88 4.19 16.49
C THR A 8 18.51 3.65 17.77
N MET A 9 17.83 3.72 18.92
CA MET A 9 18.34 3.22 20.20
C MET A 9 18.03 1.75 20.45
N LEU A 10 16.99 1.21 19.82
CA LEU A 10 16.55 -0.17 20.04
C LEU A 10 17.36 -1.12 19.15
N GLU A 11 18.23 -1.93 19.76
CA GLU A 11 19.03 -2.94 19.05
C GLU A 11 18.26 -4.25 18.84
N VAL A 12 18.39 -4.83 17.65
CA VAL A 12 17.94 -6.20 17.34
C VAL A 12 19.09 -7.21 17.37
N LEU A 13 20.30 -6.75 17.08
CA LEU A 13 21.58 -7.45 17.24
C LEU A 13 22.62 -6.43 17.73
N PRO A 14 23.73 -6.87 18.34
CA PRO A 14 24.80 -5.95 18.73
C PRO A 14 25.26 -5.10 17.54
N ASN A 15 25.18 -3.77 17.66
CA ASN A 15 25.48 -2.79 16.61
C ASN A 15 24.52 -2.81 15.39
N LEU A 16 23.30 -3.33 15.55
CA LEU A 16 22.24 -3.23 14.55
C LEU A 16 20.95 -2.76 15.23
N SER A 17 20.58 -1.51 14.99
CA SER A 17 19.32 -0.94 15.46
C SER A 17 18.12 -1.39 14.61
N VAL A 18 16.91 -1.34 15.18
CA VAL A 18 15.65 -1.49 14.45
C VAL A 18 15.58 -0.46 13.32
N TRP A 19 16.06 0.75 13.55
CA TRP A 19 16.14 1.76 12.50
C TRP A 19 16.97 1.26 11.32
N GLU A 20 18.20 0.78 11.54
CA GLU A 20 19.08 0.29 10.48
C GLU A 20 18.55 -0.95 9.77
N LEU A 21 17.84 -1.83 10.48
CA LEU A 21 17.16 -2.97 9.89
C LEU A 21 16.03 -2.54 8.93
N LEU A 22 15.30 -1.46 9.26
CA LEU A 22 14.10 -1.04 8.55
C LEU A 22 14.31 0.10 7.53
N THR A 23 15.53 0.66 7.39
CA THR A 23 15.76 1.92 6.61
C THR A 23 16.59 1.83 5.35
N ARG A 24 16.58 0.71 4.63
CA ARG A 24 17.24 0.69 3.34
C ARG A 24 16.36 0.01 2.32
N ASP A 25 15.98 0.76 1.29
CA ASP A 25 15.77 0.10 0.00
C ASP A 25 17.10 -0.49 -0.49
N TRP A 26 17.08 -1.11 -1.66
CA TRP A 26 18.27 -1.73 -2.24
C TRP A 26 19.42 -0.74 -2.48
N ASP A 27 19.13 0.58 -2.47
CA ASP A 27 20.05 1.68 -2.73
C ASP A 27 20.39 2.50 -1.47
N GLY A 28 19.90 2.09 -0.29
CA GLY A 28 20.20 2.73 1.00
C GLY A 28 19.39 3.98 1.33
N ALA A 29 18.27 4.23 0.64
CA ALA A 29 17.40 5.37 0.92
C ALA A 29 16.48 5.14 2.13
N ASP A 30 16.19 6.23 2.86
CA ASP A 30 15.25 6.21 4.00
C ASP A 30 13.80 6.03 3.51
N VAL A 31 13.32 4.78 3.57
CA VAL A 31 11.96 4.41 3.17
C VAL A 31 10.89 4.66 4.24
N ASN A 32 11.27 5.06 5.47
CA ASN A 32 10.35 5.17 6.61
C ASN A 32 9.38 6.36 6.51
N GLN A 33 9.45 7.15 5.44
CA GLN A 33 8.57 8.28 5.16
C GLN A 33 7.81 8.16 3.83
N ILE A 34 7.98 7.05 3.10
CA ILE A 34 7.21 6.78 1.88
C ILE A 34 5.72 6.80 2.24
N GLY A 35 4.93 7.61 1.52
CA GLY A 35 3.49 7.71 1.77
C GLY A 35 3.08 8.75 2.83
N ARG A 36 4.02 9.46 3.47
CA ARG A 36 3.74 10.44 4.56
C ARG A 36 4.13 11.89 4.29
N GLN A 37 4.89 12.15 3.23
CA GLN A 37 5.34 13.51 2.89
C GLN A 37 4.37 14.19 1.89
N PRO A 38 4.24 15.53 1.93
CA PRO A 38 3.53 16.26 0.89
C PRO A 38 4.03 15.85 -0.52
N PRO A 39 3.13 15.77 -1.52
CA PRO A 39 1.79 16.34 -1.56
C PRO A 39 0.69 15.29 -1.33
N LEU A 40 0.92 14.34 -0.43
CA LEU A 40 -0.02 13.27 -0.08
C LEU A 40 -1.10 13.79 0.89
N SER A 41 -2.33 13.32 0.72
CA SER A 41 -3.47 13.63 1.59
C SER A 41 -4.01 12.35 2.24
N PRO A 42 -4.83 12.44 3.32
CA PRO A 42 -5.47 11.26 3.90
C PRO A 42 -6.36 10.48 2.91
N ASP A 43 -6.81 11.13 1.84
CA ASP A 43 -7.54 10.50 0.76
C ASP A 43 -6.57 9.88 -0.26
N LYS A 44 -6.32 8.58 -0.06
CA LYS A 44 -5.44 7.75 -0.89
C LYS A 44 -5.86 7.74 -2.36
N SER A 45 -7.17 7.82 -2.64
CA SER A 45 -7.70 7.77 -4.00
C SER A 45 -7.32 9.00 -4.82
N ARG A 46 -7.15 10.16 -4.15
CA ARG A 46 -6.83 11.44 -4.79
C ARG A 46 -5.35 11.69 -4.97
N THR A 47 -4.50 11.11 -4.11
CA THR A 47 -3.09 11.51 -4.04
C THR A 47 -2.08 10.36 -4.06
N HIS A 48 -2.39 9.20 -3.47
CA HIS A 48 -1.47 8.06 -3.44
C HIS A 48 -1.58 7.23 -4.72
N PHE A 49 -2.77 6.73 -5.03
CA PHE A 49 -3.00 5.85 -6.18
C PHE A 49 -2.64 6.50 -7.53
N PRO A 50 -2.99 7.77 -7.79
CA PRO A 50 -2.54 8.46 -9.00
C PRO A 50 -1.01 8.49 -9.16
N ARG A 51 -0.29 8.76 -8.06
CA ARG A 51 1.18 8.78 -8.07
C ARG A 51 1.78 7.39 -8.22
N LEU A 52 1.19 6.38 -7.57
CA LEU A 52 1.61 4.99 -7.74
C LEU A 52 1.46 4.55 -9.19
N ARG A 53 0.31 4.85 -9.82
CA ARG A 53 0.09 4.58 -11.24
C ARG A 53 1.10 5.30 -12.13
N GLU A 54 1.36 6.58 -11.88
CA GLU A 54 2.33 7.37 -12.65
C GLU A 54 3.75 6.78 -12.53
N ALA A 55 4.20 6.48 -11.32
CA ALA A 55 5.54 5.98 -11.05
C ALA A 55 5.77 4.55 -11.55
N THR A 56 4.78 3.67 -11.38
CA THR A 56 4.90 2.24 -11.72
C THR A 56 4.44 1.92 -13.13
N ARG A 57 3.65 2.80 -13.75
CA ARG A 57 2.92 2.57 -15.02
C ARG A 57 1.97 1.36 -14.97
N VAL A 58 1.65 0.87 -13.76
CA VAL A 58 0.67 -0.19 -13.55
C VAL A 58 -0.73 0.41 -13.58
N ARG A 59 -1.64 -0.23 -14.30
CA ARG A 59 -3.06 0.16 -14.35
C ARG A 59 -3.76 -0.10 -13.01
N TYR A 60 -4.77 0.67 -12.67
CA TYR A 60 -5.58 0.46 -11.47
C TYR A 60 -6.23 -0.91 -11.44
N ASP A 61 -6.75 -1.40 -12.57
CA ASP A 61 -7.32 -2.74 -12.69
C ASP A 61 -6.30 -3.88 -12.52
N ARG A 62 -5.02 -3.54 -12.35
CA ARG A 62 -3.89 -4.45 -12.06
C ARG A 62 -3.29 -4.24 -10.67
N MET A 63 -4.01 -3.56 -9.78
CA MET A 63 -3.58 -3.32 -8.39
C MET A 63 -4.47 -4.08 -7.41
N LEU A 64 -3.85 -4.57 -6.33
CA LEU A 64 -4.50 -5.11 -5.14
C LEU A 64 -4.07 -4.27 -3.93
N PHE A 65 -5.04 -3.82 -3.14
CA PHE A 65 -4.83 -2.90 -2.03
C PHE A 65 -5.40 -3.45 -0.73
N PHE A 66 -4.58 -3.47 0.32
CA PHE A 66 -4.96 -3.83 1.68
C PHE A 66 -4.92 -2.60 2.58
N ASP A 67 -5.94 -2.42 3.42
CA ASP A 67 -5.99 -1.29 4.35
C ASP A 67 -6.67 -1.68 5.67
N ASP A 68 -6.02 -1.34 6.77
CA ASP A 68 -6.43 -1.63 8.14
C ASP A 68 -7.17 -0.47 8.81
N CYS A 69 -7.40 0.65 8.11
CA CYS A 69 -7.89 1.85 8.75
C CYS A 69 -9.29 1.64 9.34
N ASN A 70 -9.39 1.87 10.65
CA ASN A 70 -10.66 1.79 11.37
C ASN A 70 -11.40 3.15 11.44
N TRP A 71 -10.76 4.23 11.00
CA TRP A 71 -11.29 5.59 11.07
C TRP A 71 -12.00 6.04 9.79
N GLY A 72 -11.96 5.23 8.74
CA GLY A 72 -12.59 5.52 7.46
C GLY A 72 -12.70 4.28 6.58
N ASN A 73 -13.21 4.45 5.36
CA ASN A 73 -13.26 3.39 4.36
C ASN A 73 -12.42 3.73 3.14
N HIS A 74 -11.11 3.68 3.32
CA HIS A 74 -10.16 3.96 2.24
C HIS A 74 -10.26 2.96 1.09
N CYS A 75 -10.53 1.69 1.40
CA CYS A 75 -10.79 0.66 0.39
C CYS A 75 -11.93 1.07 -0.56
N ALA A 76 -13.10 1.41 -0.02
CA ALA A 76 -14.23 1.83 -0.85
C ALA A 76 -13.94 3.12 -1.64
N ALA A 77 -13.24 4.09 -1.04
CA ALA A 77 -12.88 5.33 -1.73
C ALA A 77 -11.97 5.05 -2.94
N VAL A 78 -10.95 4.21 -2.76
CA VAL A 78 -10.02 3.80 -3.82
C VAL A 78 -10.73 2.99 -4.89
N GLU A 79 -11.53 1.99 -4.52
CA GLU A 79 -12.28 1.15 -5.47
C GLU A 79 -13.24 1.97 -6.35
N ALA A 80 -13.90 2.98 -5.76
CA ALA A 80 -14.84 3.83 -6.47
C ALA A 80 -14.16 4.80 -7.44
N ALA A 81 -13.08 5.45 -7.00
CA ALA A 81 -12.46 6.56 -7.73
C ALA A 81 -11.30 6.14 -8.64
N CYS A 82 -10.56 5.07 -8.31
CA CYS A 82 -9.39 4.62 -9.06
C CYS A 82 -9.79 3.56 -10.08
N LYS A 83 -10.43 4.00 -11.17
CA LYS A 83 -10.89 3.15 -12.27
C LYS A 83 -10.20 3.48 -13.58
N GLU A 84 -10.02 2.47 -14.41
CA GLU A 84 -9.56 2.63 -15.77
C GLU A 84 -10.72 3.05 -16.68
N PRO A 85 -10.53 4.09 -17.52
CA PRO A 85 -11.62 4.66 -18.32
C PRO A 85 -12.10 3.73 -19.44
N ASP A 86 -11.24 2.84 -19.92
CA ASP A 86 -11.53 1.91 -21.02
C ASP A 86 -12.29 0.66 -20.56
N THR A 87 -12.02 0.17 -19.35
CA THR A 87 -12.63 -1.06 -18.81
C THR A 87 -13.65 -0.80 -17.72
N GLY A 88 -13.66 0.39 -17.12
CA GLY A 88 -14.44 0.72 -15.93
C GLY A 88 -14.00 -0.03 -14.66
N ARG A 89 -12.96 -0.87 -14.75
CA ARG A 89 -12.43 -1.66 -13.63
C ARG A 89 -11.43 -0.85 -12.83
N GLY A 90 -11.34 -1.11 -11.54
CA GLY A 90 -10.46 -0.39 -10.64
C GLY A 90 -9.61 -1.31 -9.78
N VAL A 91 -8.96 -0.70 -8.80
CA VAL A 91 -8.16 -1.39 -7.79
C VAL A 91 -9.04 -2.37 -7.02
N VAL A 92 -8.59 -3.61 -6.89
CA VAL A 92 -9.24 -4.58 -5.99
C VAL A 92 -8.80 -4.27 -4.57
N THR A 93 -9.74 -4.19 -3.64
CA THR A 93 -9.45 -3.76 -2.26
C THR A 93 -9.88 -4.79 -1.23
N MET A 94 -9.13 -4.89 -0.13
CA MET A 94 -9.40 -5.79 0.99
C MET A 94 -9.22 -5.05 2.31
N ARG A 95 -10.21 -5.12 3.18
CA ARG A 95 -10.16 -4.52 4.53
C ARG A 95 -9.44 -5.47 5.48
N THR A 96 -8.53 -4.94 6.29
CA THR A 96 -7.73 -5.71 7.25
C THR A 96 -7.75 -5.06 8.64
N PRO A 97 -8.92 -4.89 9.28
CA PRO A 97 -9.08 -4.06 10.49
C PRO A 97 -8.29 -4.53 11.72
N LEU A 98 -7.84 -5.79 11.69
CA LEU A 98 -7.01 -6.43 12.73
C LEU A 98 -5.55 -6.64 12.27
N GLY A 99 -5.14 -5.94 11.20
CA GLY A 99 -3.86 -6.15 10.52
C GLY A 99 -3.97 -7.20 9.39
N LEU A 100 -2.95 -7.22 8.53
CA LEU A 100 -2.86 -8.16 7.41
C LEU A 100 -2.34 -9.51 7.91
N GLY A 101 -3.20 -10.53 7.90
CA GLY A 101 -2.84 -11.93 8.13
C GLY A 101 -2.82 -12.75 6.83
N VAL A 102 -2.46 -14.04 6.96
CA VAL A 102 -2.44 -14.99 5.84
C VAL A 102 -3.84 -15.16 5.22
N THR A 103 -4.88 -15.20 6.05
CA THR A 103 -6.26 -15.35 5.61
C THR A 103 -6.70 -14.19 4.73
N GLU A 104 -6.48 -12.95 5.18
CA GLU A 104 -6.84 -11.75 4.43
C GLU A 104 -6.02 -11.64 3.14
N PHE A 105 -4.73 -11.99 3.22
CA PHE A 105 -3.85 -12.00 2.05
C PHE A 105 -4.37 -12.94 0.96
N LEU A 106 -4.65 -14.20 1.30
CA LEU A 106 -5.17 -15.19 0.35
C LEU A 106 -6.52 -14.77 -0.22
N ALA A 107 -7.43 -14.27 0.63
CA ALA A 107 -8.71 -13.75 0.18
C ALA A 107 -8.55 -12.58 -0.81
N GLY A 108 -7.58 -11.70 -0.59
CA GLY A 108 -7.25 -10.61 -1.51
C GLY A 108 -6.73 -11.11 -2.86
N ILE A 109 -5.86 -12.13 -2.85
CA ILE A 109 -5.36 -12.77 -4.08
C ILE A 109 -6.50 -13.41 -4.87
N ASP A 110 -7.40 -14.14 -4.22
CA ASP A 110 -8.55 -14.77 -4.87
C ASP A 110 -9.52 -13.74 -5.47
N ALA A 111 -9.78 -12.65 -4.74
CA ALA A 111 -10.58 -11.54 -5.24
C ALA A 111 -9.93 -10.89 -6.48
N TYR A 112 -8.62 -10.67 -6.44
CA TYR A 112 -7.87 -10.10 -7.55
C TYR A 112 -7.88 -11.01 -8.78
N ALA A 113 -7.66 -12.32 -8.59
CA ALA A 113 -7.74 -13.31 -9.65
C ALA A 113 -9.13 -13.33 -10.28
N THR A 114 -10.19 -13.33 -9.46
CA THR A 114 -11.58 -13.33 -9.94
C THR A 114 -11.91 -12.09 -10.75
N ALA A 115 -11.49 -10.90 -10.31
CA ALA A 115 -11.67 -9.66 -11.05
C ALA A 115 -10.92 -9.64 -12.41
N ASN A 116 -9.89 -10.47 -12.55
CA ASN A 116 -9.01 -10.53 -13.72
C ASN A 116 -9.19 -11.78 -14.61
N LYS A 117 -10.13 -12.69 -14.31
CA LYS A 117 -10.35 -13.95 -15.04
C LYS A 117 -10.66 -13.81 -16.55
N HIS A 118 -10.90 -12.59 -17.05
CA HIS A 118 -11.18 -12.34 -18.47
C HIS A 118 -9.99 -11.77 -19.28
N VAL A 119 -8.75 -11.82 -18.78
CA VAL A 119 -7.56 -11.36 -19.53
C VAL A 119 -6.78 -12.52 -20.18
N LEU A 120 -7.49 -13.51 -20.70
CA LEU A 120 -6.96 -14.52 -21.61
C LEU A 120 -7.84 -14.49 -22.87
N LEU A 121 -7.48 -13.62 -23.81
CA LEU A 121 -7.78 -13.76 -25.22
C LEU A 121 -6.43 -13.93 -25.95
#